data_AF-A0A165NIC4-F1
#
_entry.id   AF-A0A165NIC4-F1
#
_cell.length_a   1.000
_cell.length_b   1.000
_cell.length_c   1.000
_cell.angle_alpha   90.00
_cell.angle_beta   90.00
_cell.angle_gamma   90.00
#
_symmetry.space_group_name_H-M   'P 1'
#
loop_
_entity.id
_entity.type
_entity.pdbx_description
1 polymer ?
#
loop_
_entity_poly.entity_id
_entity_poly.type
_entity_poly.pdbx_seq_one_letter_code
_entity_poly.pdbx_strand_id
1 'polypeptide(L)'
;MVSSVVSHAETDRDAEEFQQALTELDINPELTVDQRERLLDVLWQNRRAFAYGSRPLGRTNIATMRIDTGNAPPISTPPFRVSPEGRRFIEEEVAKLLANDVIEESDSPWATNVVLIKQRGK
;
A
#
# COMPACT_ATOMS: atom_id res chain seq x y z
N MET A 1 -23.48 -10.82 -1.64
CA MET A 1 -22.39 -11.31 -2.52
C MET A 1 -21.20 -11.60 -1.64
N VAL A 2 -20.70 -12.84 -1.66
CA VAL A 2 -19.56 -13.25 -0.83
C VAL A 2 -18.33 -12.62 -1.47
N SER A 3 -17.82 -11.52 -0.88
CA SER A 3 -16.55 -10.94 -1.32
C SER A 3 -15.47 -11.96 -1.02
N SER A 4 -15.00 -12.62 -2.08
CA SER A 4 -13.96 -13.63 -2.04
C SER A 4 -12.71 -12.97 -1.49
N VAL A 5 -12.27 -13.41 -0.31
CA VAL A 5 -10.99 -13.02 0.25
C VAL A 5 -9.94 -13.51 -0.74
N VAL A 6 -9.40 -12.61 -1.56
CA VAL A 6 -8.15 -12.87 -2.25
C VAL A 6 -7.09 -12.86 -1.15
N SER A 7 -6.86 -14.04 -0.56
CA SER A 7 -5.56 -14.37 0.00
C SER A 7 -4.59 -14.14 -1.15
N HIS A 8 -3.69 -13.16 -1.03
CA HIS A 8 -2.61 -13.01 -2.00
C HIS A 8 -1.84 -14.36 -1.97
N ALA A 9 -2.10 -15.18 -2.99
CA ALA A 9 -1.44 -16.46 -3.15
C ALA A 9 0.03 -16.14 -3.35
N GLU A 10 0.92 -16.80 -2.61
CA GLU A 10 2.36 -16.60 -2.77
C GLU A 10 2.72 -16.98 -4.20
N THR A 11 2.98 -15.96 -5.01
CA THR A 11 3.44 -16.12 -6.38
C THR A 11 4.96 -16.26 -6.36
N ASP A 12 5.53 -16.97 -7.33
CA ASP A 12 6.99 -17.00 -7.52
C ASP A 12 7.59 -15.58 -7.60
N ARG A 13 6.80 -14.62 -8.12
CA ARG A 13 7.10 -13.18 -8.12
C ARG A 13 7.33 -12.59 -6.72
N ASP A 14 6.56 -12.99 -5.72
CA ASP A 14 6.66 -12.45 -4.35
C ASP A 14 8.01 -12.82 -3.70
N ALA A 15 8.51 -14.01 -4.02
CA ALA A 15 9.79 -14.51 -3.54
C ALA A 15 10.96 -13.79 -4.25
N GLU A 16 10.85 -13.57 -5.56
CA GLU A 16 11.82 -12.80 -6.35
C GLU A 16 11.92 -11.34 -5.86
N GLU A 17 10.78 -10.67 -5.67
CA GLU A 17 10.74 -9.30 -5.16
C GLU A 17 11.34 -9.19 -3.75
N PHE A 18 11.09 -10.18 -2.89
CA PHE A 18 11.67 -10.19 -1.55
C PHE A 18 13.18 -10.41 -1.58
N GLN A 19 13.67 -11.30 -2.46
CA GLN A 19 15.10 -11.53 -2.63
C GLN A 19 15.83 -10.27 -3.12
N GLN A 20 15.20 -9.52 -4.04
CA GLN A 20 15.72 -8.23 -4.47
C GLN A 20 15.76 -7.24 -3.31
N ALA A 21 14.67 -7.15 -2.52
CA ALA A 21 14.63 -6.27 -1.34
C ALA A 21 15.73 -6.61 -0.32
N LEU A 22 16.02 -7.89 -0.08
CA LEU A 22 17.12 -8.30 0.80
C LEU A 22 18.50 -7.83 0.33
N THR A 23 18.68 -7.67 -0.98
CA THR A 23 19.94 -7.19 -1.57
C THR A 23 20.14 -5.68 -1.35
N GLU A 24 19.04 -4.93 -1.25
CA GLU A 24 19.05 -3.48 -1.04
C GLU A 24 19.13 -3.08 0.44
N LEU A 25 19.00 -4.04 1.37
CA LEU A 25 19.06 -3.78 2.81
C LEU A 25 20.46 -3.35 3.25
N ASP A 26 20.53 -2.25 4.00
CA ASP A 26 21.71 -1.83 4.74
C ASP A 26 21.87 -2.72 5.99
N ILE A 27 22.63 -3.80 5.83
CA ILE A 27 22.96 -4.74 6.91
C ILE A 27 24.34 -4.38 7.46
N ASN A 28 24.44 -4.22 8.79
CA ASN A 28 25.69 -3.91 9.48
C ASN A 28 26.86 -4.79 8.95
N PRO A 29 27.92 -4.18 8.38
CA PRO A 29 29.04 -4.93 7.80
C PRO A 29 29.91 -5.65 8.85
N GLU A 30 29.77 -5.34 10.14
CA GLU A 30 30.54 -5.97 11.23
C GLU A 30 29.98 -7.34 11.65
N LEU A 31 28.86 -7.79 11.08
CA LEU A 31 28.32 -9.11 11.37
C LEU A 31 29.25 -10.21 10.84
N THR A 32 29.47 -11.23 11.67
CA THR A 32 30.08 -12.49 11.21
C THR A 32 29.21 -13.16 10.15
N VAL A 33 29.79 -14.04 9.33
CA VAL A 33 29.07 -14.80 8.30
C VAL A 33 27.87 -15.52 8.91
N ASP A 34 28.09 -16.24 10.02
CA ASP A 34 27.03 -16.98 10.74
C ASP A 34 25.90 -16.08 11.28
N GLN A 35 26.22 -14.85 11.70
CA GLN A 35 25.20 -13.89 12.14
C GLN A 35 24.40 -13.36 10.95
N ARG A 36 25.07 -13.08 9.84
CA ARG A 36 24.45 -12.59 8.61
C ARG A 36 23.50 -13.63 8.03
N GLU A 37 23.92 -14.88 7.96
CA GLU A 37 23.08 -15.99 7.48
C GLU A 37 21.83 -16.16 8.34
N ARG A 38 21.99 -16.21 9.67
CA ARG A 38 20.84 -16.29 10.60
C ARG A 38 19.88 -15.12 10.47
N LEU A 39 20.38 -13.91 10.25
CA LEU A 39 19.53 -12.74 10.02
C LEU A 39 18.71 -12.89 8.74
N LEU A 40 19.35 -13.26 7.64
CA LEU A 40 18.67 -13.46 6.36
C LEU A 40 17.61 -14.57 6.44
N ASP A 41 17.89 -15.66 7.16
CA ASP A 41 16.92 -16.73 7.42
C ASP A 41 15.68 -16.20 8.15
N VAL A 42 15.87 -15.41 9.21
CA VAL A 42 14.75 -14.82 9.97
C VAL A 42 13.93 -13.89 9.08
N LEU A 43 14.58 -13.05 8.28
CA LEU A 43 13.90 -12.13 7.36
C LEU A 43 13.10 -12.92 6.32
N TRP A 44 13.67 -13.98 5.74
CA TRP A 44 13.02 -14.83 4.75
C TRP A 44 11.81 -15.58 5.31
N GLN A 45 11.96 -16.17 6.50
CA GLN A 45 10.88 -16.88 7.20
C GLN A 45 9.73 -15.94 7.55
N ASN A 46 10.04 -14.68 7.87
CA ASN A 46 9.06 -13.67 8.25
C ASN A 46 8.74 -12.67 7.13
N ARG A 47 9.07 -12.99 5.87
CA ARG A 47 8.93 -12.05 4.73
C ARG A 47 7.54 -11.42 4.61
N ARG A 48 6.50 -12.16 4.99
CA ARG A 48 5.09 -11.71 4.98
C ARG A 48 4.79 -10.57 5.96
N ALA A 49 5.64 -10.36 6.95
CA ALA A 49 5.50 -9.30 7.94
C ALA A 49 5.98 -7.94 7.43
N PHE A 50 6.69 -7.90 6.30
CA PHE A 50 7.29 -6.69 5.75
C PHE A 50 6.53 -6.23 4.51
N ALA A 51 6.47 -4.91 4.31
CA ALA A 51 6.12 -4.31 3.03
C ALA A 51 7.41 -4.14 2.22
N TYR A 52 7.43 -4.67 1.00
CA TYR A 52 8.59 -4.64 0.11
C TYR A 52 8.11 -4.63 -1.35
N GLY A 53 8.91 -4.08 -2.25
CA GLY A 53 8.60 -4.04 -3.68
C GLY A 53 7.21 -3.46 -3.95
N SER A 54 6.39 -4.24 -4.66
CA SER A 54 5.01 -3.88 -5.02
C SER A 54 3.97 -4.34 -4.00
N ARG A 55 4.38 -5.10 -2.97
CA ARG A 55 3.46 -5.71 -2.01
C ARG A 55 2.69 -4.64 -1.22
N PRO A 56 1.35 -4.67 -1.23
CA PRO A 56 0.56 -3.68 -0.52
C PRO A 56 0.68 -3.83 1.01
N LEU A 57 0.29 -2.77 1.72
CA LEU A 57 0.05 -2.81 3.16
C LEU A 57 -0.90 -3.98 3.49
N GLY A 58 -0.63 -4.67 4.61
CA GLY A 58 -1.41 -5.84 4.99
C GLY A 58 -2.92 -5.55 5.14
N ARG A 59 -3.76 -6.55 4.84
CA ARG A 59 -5.22 -6.50 5.02
C ARG A 59 -5.65 -7.53 6.08
N THR A 60 -6.67 -7.19 6.86
CA THR A 60 -7.29 -8.11 7.82
C THR A 60 -8.80 -8.16 7.64
N ASN A 61 -9.39 -9.34 7.79
CA ASN A 61 -10.83 -9.56 7.85
C ASN A 61 -11.34 -9.74 9.29
N ILE A 62 -10.47 -9.57 10.30
CA ILE A 62 -10.81 -9.75 11.72
C ILE A 62 -11.83 -8.70 12.17
N ALA A 63 -11.76 -7.48 11.61
CA ALA A 63 -12.69 -6.41 11.92
C ALA A 63 -13.01 -5.59 10.66
N THR A 64 -14.27 -5.16 10.55
CA THR A 64 -14.71 -4.16 9.59
C THR A 64 -15.08 -2.89 10.36
N MET A 65 -14.58 -1.75 9.91
CA MET A 65 -14.89 -0.46 10.54
C MET A 65 -16.16 0.13 9.93
N ARG A 66 -17.17 0.39 10.78
CA ARG A 66 -18.35 1.19 10.41
C ARG A 66 -18.16 2.61 10.91
N ILE A 67 -18.25 3.59 10.02
CA ILE A 67 -18.26 5.00 10.38
C ILE A 67 -19.72 5.43 10.62
N ASP A 68 -20.03 5.87 11.84
CA ASP A 68 -21.36 6.37 12.19
C ASP A 68 -21.43 7.88 11.97
N THR A 69 -22.14 8.31 10.94
CA THR A 69 -22.32 9.73 10.62
C THR A 69 -23.50 10.37 11.36
N GLY A 70 -24.26 9.60 12.14
CA GLY A 70 -25.47 10.07 12.82
C GLY A 70 -26.44 10.76 11.86
N ASN A 71 -26.84 11.99 12.20
CA ASN A 71 -27.76 12.81 11.40
C ASN A 71 -27.04 13.80 10.45
N ALA A 72 -25.72 13.67 10.26
CA ALA A 72 -24.98 14.59 9.39
C ALA A 72 -25.40 14.37 7.91
N PRO A 73 -25.80 15.43 7.18
CA PRO A 73 -26.11 15.32 5.77
C PRO A 73 -24.83 15.11 4.93
N PRO A 74 -24.90 14.42 3.78
CA PRO A 74 -23.76 14.28 2.89
C PRO A 74 -23.18 15.61 2.42
N ILE A 75 -21.86 15.67 2.33
CA ILE A 75 -21.11 16.80 1.78
C ILE A 75 -20.42 16.34 0.49
N SER A 76 -20.72 17.02 -0.61
CA SER A 76 -20.08 16.81 -1.91
C SER A 76 -19.48 18.12 -2.41
N THR A 77 -18.16 18.18 -2.50
CA THR A 77 -17.43 19.33 -3.03
C THR A 77 -16.89 19.02 -4.43
N PRO A 78 -17.03 19.94 -5.40
CA PRO A 78 -16.48 19.74 -6.74
C PRO A 78 -14.94 19.71 -6.69
N PRO A 79 -14.29 18.83 -7.49
CA PRO A 79 -12.83 18.73 -7.57
C PRO A 79 -12.17 20.07 -7.89
N PHE A 80 -11.05 20.37 -7.21
CA PHE A 80 -10.25 21.53 -7.53
C PHE A 80 -9.60 21.46 -8.91
N ARG A 81 -9.35 22.63 -9.51
CA ARG A 81 -8.51 22.73 -10.71
C ARG A 81 -7.06 22.50 -10.31
N VAL A 82 -6.41 21.54 -10.96
CA VAL A 82 -4.99 21.23 -10.80
C VAL A 82 -4.24 21.48 -12.11
N SER A 83 -2.93 21.70 -12.03
CA SER A 83 -2.06 21.80 -13.21
C SER A 83 -2.09 20.49 -14.01
N PRO A 84 -1.71 20.51 -15.31
CA PRO A 84 -1.61 19.28 -16.10
C PRO A 84 -0.69 18.23 -15.47
N GLU A 85 0.45 18.68 -14.90
CA GLU A 85 1.39 17.81 -14.18
C GLU A 85 0.75 17.21 -12.92
N GLY A 86 0.05 18.03 -12.13
CA GLY A 86 -0.65 17.56 -10.93
C GLY A 86 -1.76 16.56 -11.26
N ARG A 87 -2.50 16.79 -12.37
CA ARG A 87 -3.51 15.84 -12.84
C ARG A 87 -2.90 14.49 -13.19
N ARG A 88 -1.81 14.48 -13.95
CA ARG A 88 -1.11 13.23 -14.32
C ARG A 88 -0.63 12.48 -13.07
N PHE A 89 -0.06 13.19 -12.09
CA PHE A 89 0.35 12.58 -10.83
C PHE A 89 -0.82 11.95 -10.06
N ILE A 90 -1.96 12.65 -9.97
CA ILE A 90 -3.16 12.13 -9.32
C ILE A 90 -3.65 10.86 -10.02
N GLU A 91 -3.72 10.88 -11.36
CA GLU A 91 -4.17 9.74 -12.17
C GLU A 91 -3.26 8.52 -11.99
N GLU A 92 -1.94 8.72 -11.98
CA GLU A 92 -0.95 7.65 -11.73
C GLU A 92 -1.10 7.05 -10.33
N GLU A 93 -1.26 7.87 -9.28
CA GLU A 93 -1.43 7.39 -7.91
C GLU A 93 -2.78 6.69 -7.70
N VAL A 94 -3.87 7.21 -8.27
CA VAL A 94 -5.19 6.55 -8.24
C VAL A 94 -5.12 5.18 -8.92
N ALA A 95 -4.48 5.08 -10.08
CA ALA A 95 -4.30 3.81 -10.78
C ALA A 95 -3.50 2.80 -9.94
N LYS A 96 -2.43 3.24 -9.25
CA LYS A 96 -1.67 2.39 -8.33
C LYS A 96 -2.52 1.90 -7.15
N LEU A 97 -3.29 2.79 -6.53
CA LEU A 97 -4.14 2.43 -5.39
C LEU A 97 -5.27 1.47 -5.78
N LEU A 98 -5.86 1.64 -6.96
CA LEU A 98 -6.85 0.72 -7.54
C LEU A 98 -6.22 -0.65 -7.84
N ALA A 99 -5.05 -0.68 -8.48
CA ALA A 99 -4.33 -1.92 -8.77
C ALA A 99 -3.95 -2.70 -7.50
N ASN A 100 -3.74 -1.99 -6.40
CA ASN A 100 -3.40 -2.56 -5.09
C ASN A 100 -4.62 -2.90 -4.20
N ASP A 101 -5.86 -2.77 -4.70
CA ASP A 101 -7.10 -3.05 -3.96
C ASP A 101 -7.21 -2.22 -2.66
N VAL A 102 -6.64 -1.01 -2.64
CA VAL A 102 -6.69 -0.07 -1.50
C VAL A 102 -7.92 0.84 -1.58
N ILE A 103 -8.35 1.18 -2.79
CA ILE A 103 -9.55 1.98 -3.07
C ILE A 103 -10.39 1.28 -4.14
N GLU A 104 -11.66 1.66 -4.25
CA GLU A 104 -12.59 1.19 -5.27
C GLU A 104 -13.39 2.37 -5.86
N GLU A 105 -13.94 2.17 -7.05
CA GLU A 105 -14.88 3.11 -7.64
C GLU A 105 -16.20 3.11 -6.85
N SER A 106 -16.80 4.28 -6.64
CA SER A 106 -18.07 4.39 -5.91
C SER A 106 -18.92 5.57 -6.38
N ASP A 107 -20.23 5.37 -6.36
CA ASP A 107 -21.24 6.41 -6.56
C ASP A 107 -21.71 6.94 -5.21
N SER A 108 -20.86 7.75 -4.56
CA SER A 108 -21.10 8.26 -3.21
C SER A 108 -21.77 9.64 -3.20
N PRO A 109 -22.74 9.90 -2.30
CA PRO A 109 -23.23 11.26 -2.06
C PRO A 109 -22.21 12.13 -1.29
N TRP A 110 -21.13 11.51 -0.79
CA TRP A 110 -20.01 12.17 -0.13
C TRP A 110 -18.82 12.30 -1.08
N ALA A 111 -18.29 13.52 -1.23
CA ALA A 111 -17.09 13.78 -2.02
C ALA A 111 -16.28 14.93 -1.41
N THR A 112 -14.95 14.77 -1.37
CA THR A 112 -14.02 15.80 -0.90
C THR A 112 -12.85 15.93 -1.86
N ASN A 113 -12.07 17.01 -1.72
CA ASN A 113 -10.99 17.35 -2.64
C ASN A 113 -9.67 16.63 -2.31
N VAL A 114 -8.97 16.21 -3.36
CA VAL A 114 -7.57 15.77 -3.28
C VAL A 114 -6.66 16.99 -3.29
N VAL A 115 -5.68 17.03 -2.39
CA VAL A 115 -4.69 18.10 -2.29
C VAL A 115 -3.29 17.54 -2.52
N LEU A 116 -2.56 18.15 -3.45
CA LEU A 116 -1.17 17.79 -3.73
C LEU A 116 -0.24 18.57 -2.80
N ILE A 117 0.58 17.84 -2.06
CA ILE A 117 1.57 18.39 -1.13
C ILE A 117 2.94 17.88 -1.53
N LYS A 118 3.89 18.82 -1.75
CA LYS A 118 5.28 18.46 -1.99
C LYS A 118 5.97 18.16 -0.65
N GLN A 119 6.36 16.91 -0.44
CA GLN A 119 7.17 16.53 0.71
C GLN A 119 8.57 17.19 0.59
N ARG A 120 9.08 17.75 1.70
CA ARG A 120 10.46 18.29 1.73
C ARG A 120 11.44 17.15 2.01
N GLY A 121 12.49 17.04 1.21
CA GLY A 121 13.62 16.12 1.48
C GLY A 121 13.51 14.73 0.83
N LYS A 122 12.62 14.55 -0.14
CA LYS A 122 12.68 13.47 -1.13
C LYS A 122 12.78 14.08 -2.52
#